data_AF-A0AA42SNW8-F1
#
_entry.id   AF-A0AA42SNW8-F1
#
_cell.length_a   1.000
_cell.length_b   1.000
_cell.length_c   1.000
_cell.angle_alpha   90.00
_cell.angle_beta   90.00
_cell.angle_gamma   90.00
#
_symmetry.space_group_name_H-M   'P 1'
#
loop_
_entity.id
_entity.type
_entity.pdbx_description
1 polymer ?
#
loop_
_entity_poly.entity_id
_entity_poly.type
_entity_poly.pdbx_seq_one_letter_code
_entity_poly.pdbx_strand_id
1 'polypeptide(L)'
;MVNLHSTENISGLFQNHPEYFQHFKGQLIPSSEIKQHTFAEQRVAIIGTNQHTVTALESICQVAQSVYVFQNAPQFILPKTERGIQRLIQHPLVIKNRRLFNTRIKCLLALRFLETQVQDPWLRHQLKPNSAADKLKFFKSDHYYHALQRDNCKLITWPIVKIREHDIQSLDGAEYPVDVIITTL
;
A
#
# COMPACT_ATOMS: atom_id res chain seq x y z
N MET A 1 1.29 -14.45 -36.43
CA MET A 1 0.91 -13.31 -35.58
C MET A 1 0.33 -13.88 -34.30
N VAL A 2 1.10 -13.84 -33.20
CA VAL A 2 0.65 -14.37 -31.89
C VAL A 2 -0.17 -13.27 -31.21
N ASN A 3 -1.44 -13.57 -30.96
CA ASN A 3 -2.37 -12.68 -30.26
C ASN A 3 -1.96 -12.54 -28.79
N LEU A 4 -1.51 -11.35 -28.41
CA LEU A 4 -1.21 -10.94 -27.04
C LEU A 4 -2.48 -10.51 -26.29
N HIS A 5 -3.43 -11.43 -26.10
CA HIS A 5 -4.59 -11.23 -25.22
C HIS A 5 -4.59 -12.31 -24.13
N SER A 6 -3.68 -12.20 -23.17
CA SER A 6 -3.66 -13.05 -21.99
C SER A 6 -2.93 -12.39 -20.81
N THR A 7 -3.31 -11.14 -20.48
CA THR A 7 -2.85 -10.44 -19.26
C THR A 7 -3.91 -10.39 -18.15
N GLU A 8 -5.06 -11.04 -18.30
CA GLU A 8 -6.14 -10.96 -17.31
C GLU A 8 -6.07 -12.00 -16.17
N ASN A 9 -5.27 -13.07 -16.30
CA ASN A 9 -5.36 -14.22 -15.39
C ASN A 9 -4.26 -14.35 -14.31
N ILE A 10 -3.24 -13.48 -14.29
CA ILE A 10 -2.21 -13.51 -13.22
C ILE A 10 -2.77 -12.94 -11.90
N SER A 11 -3.78 -12.07 -12.00
CA SER A 11 -4.51 -11.46 -10.88
C SER A 11 -5.23 -12.47 -9.97
N GLY A 12 -5.46 -13.70 -10.46
CA GLY A 12 -6.12 -14.78 -9.70
C GLY A 12 -5.16 -15.66 -8.89
N LEU A 13 -3.90 -15.78 -9.33
CA LEU A 13 -2.93 -16.72 -8.74
C LEU A 13 -2.40 -16.28 -7.36
N PHE A 14 -2.42 -14.98 -7.08
CA PHE A 14 -1.87 -14.39 -5.84
C PHE A 14 -2.93 -13.63 -5.04
N GLN A 15 -4.18 -14.11 -5.07
CA GLN A 15 -5.21 -13.60 -4.18
C GLN A 15 -5.01 -14.21 -2.79
N ASN A 16 -4.97 -13.37 -1.77
CA ASN A 16 -4.85 -13.80 -0.38
C ASN A 16 -6.17 -14.42 0.08
N HIS A 17 -6.39 -15.69 -0.25
CA HIS A 17 -7.53 -16.44 0.27
C HIS A 17 -7.36 -16.70 1.78
N PRO A 18 -8.46 -16.69 2.56
CA PRO A 18 -8.43 -16.92 3.99
C PRO A 18 -7.80 -18.28 4.37
N GLU A 19 -7.85 -19.26 3.46
CA GLU A 19 -7.25 -20.59 3.61
C GLU A 19 -5.73 -20.55 3.83
N TYR A 20 -5.04 -19.56 3.25
CA TYR A 20 -3.58 -19.42 3.40
C TYR A 20 -3.15 -18.99 4.81
N PHE A 21 -4.07 -18.45 5.61
CA PHE A 21 -3.78 -17.97 6.96
C PHE A 21 -4.01 -19.03 8.05
N GLN A 22 -4.60 -20.19 7.73
CA GLN A 22 -4.97 -21.21 8.72
C GLN A 22 -3.77 -21.79 9.48
N HIS A 23 -2.58 -21.78 8.87
CA HIS A 23 -1.37 -22.35 9.45
C HIS A 23 -0.58 -21.33 10.29
N PHE A 24 -0.95 -20.06 10.26
CA PHE A 24 -0.24 -19.02 10.98
C PHE A 24 -0.61 -19.06 12.47
N LYS A 25 0.41 -19.17 13.34
CA LYS A 25 0.21 -19.25 14.81
C LYS A 25 0.29 -17.90 15.51
N GLY A 26 0.71 -16.85 14.79
CA GLY A 26 0.74 -15.49 15.31
C GLY A 26 -0.63 -14.81 15.31
N GLN A 27 -0.64 -13.51 15.57
CA GLN A 27 -1.87 -12.73 15.64
C GLN A 27 -2.31 -12.27 14.25
N LEU A 28 -3.56 -12.57 13.89
CA LEU A 28 -4.20 -12.06 12.68
C LEU A 28 -5.13 -10.91 13.07
N ILE A 29 -4.83 -9.70 12.61
CA ILE A 29 -5.59 -8.50 12.95
C ILE A 29 -6.17 -7.91 11.68
N PRO A 30 -7.51 -7.71 11.60
CA PRO A 30 -8.10 -7.01 10.48
C PRO A 30 -7.73 -5.53 10.54
N SER A 31 -7.56 -4.91 9.37
CA SER A 31 -7.14 -3.52 9.26
C SER A 31 -8.06 -2.49 9.96
N SER A 32 -9.31 -2.86 10.26
CA SER A 32 -10.26 -2.07 11.05
C SER A 32 -9.86 -1.94 12.53
N GLU A 33 -9.18 -2.95 13.07
CA GLU A 33 -8.88 -3.10 14.51
C GLU A 33 -7.45 -2.69 14.89
N ILE A 34 -6.69 -2.16 13.92
CA ILE A 34 -5.29 -1.72 14.14
C ILE A 34 -5.16 -0.76 15.32
N LYS A 35 -6.13 0.14 15.52
CA LYS A 35 -6.08 1.15 16.59
C LYS A 35 -6.27 0.57 18.00
N GLN A 36 -6.78 -0.64 18.11
CA GLN A 36 -7.12 -1.27 19.40
C GLN A 36 -5.96 -2.16 19.90
N HIS A 37 -4.97 -2.44 19.05
CA HIS A 37 -3.86 -3.33 19.34
C HIS A 37 -2.53 -2.57 19.45
N THR A 38 -1.63 -3.09 20.28
CA THR A 38 -0.26 -2.57 20.44
C THR A 38 0.72 -3.50 19.76
N PHE A 39 1.63 -2.93 18.99
CA PHE A 39 2.61 -3.68 18.18
C PHE A 39 4.04 -3.58 18.73
N ALA A 40 4.19 -3.26 20.01
CA ALA A 40 5.48 -2.99 20.64
C ALA A 40 6.42 -4.19 20.53
N GLU A 41 7.62 -3.96 20.01
CA GLU A 41 8.68 -4.98 19.83
C GLU A 41 8.27 -6.19 18.96
N GLN A 42 7.16 -6.10 18.22
CA GLN A 42 6.69 -7.19 17.35
C GLN A 42 7.18 -7.00 15.92
N ARG A 43 7.28 -8.12 15.20
CA ARG A 43 7.52 -8.13 13.76
C ARG A 43 6.18 -8.18 13.03
N VAL A 44 5.81 -7.08 12.39
CA VAL A 44 4.48 -6.88 11.81
C VAL A 44 4.56 -7.02 10.30
N ALA A 45 3.72 -7.86 9.72
CA ALA A 45 3.46 -7.89 8.28
C ALA A 45 2.14 -7.23 7.96
N ILE A 46 2.14 -6.35 6.97
CA ILE A 46 0.96 -5.70 6.44
C ILE A 46 0.72 -6.24 5.05
N ILE A 47 -0.40 -6.94 4.86
CA ILE A 47 -0.76 -7.55 3.58
C ILE A 47 -1.83 -6.69 2.93
N GLY A 48 -1.43 -6.01 1.86
CA GLY A 48 -2.30 -5.10 1.13
C GLY A 48 -2.33 -3.69 1.73
N THR A 49 -2.85 -2.77 0.93
CA THR A 49 -2.88 -1.35 1.26
C THR A 49 -4.32 -0.86 1.24
N ASN A 50 -4.76 -0.27 2.35
CA ASN A 50 -6.04 0.41 2.48
C ASN A 50 -5.88 1.74 3.26
N GLN A 51 -6.96 2.52 3.36
CA GLN A 51 -6.90 3.82 4.05
C GLN A 51 -6.48 3.69 5.53
N HIS A 52 -6.89 2.62 6.22
CA HIS A 52 -6.56 2.40 7.64
C HIS A 52 -5.06 2.12 7.81
N THR A 53 -4.54 1.15 7.08
CA THR A 53 -3.13 0.79 6.99
C THR A 53 -2.27 1.99 6.62
N VAL A 54 -2.63 2.75 5.59
CA VAL A 54 -1.84 3.91 5.12
C VAL A 54 -1.75 5.01 6.18
N THR A 55 -2.79 5.16 7.01
CA THR A 55 -2.80 6.14 8.11
C THR A 55 -2.07 5.61 9.34
N ALA A 56 -2.16 4.31 9.63
CA ALA A 56 -1.58 3.70 10.81
C ALA A 56 -0.12 3.28 10.64
N LEU A 57 0.40 3.21 9.40
CA LEU A 57 1.75 2.73 9.09
C LEU A 57 2.81 3.43 9.94
N GLU A 58 2.76 4.77 10.03
CA GLU A 58 3.73 5.53 10.81
C GLU A 58 3.69 5.14 12.30
N SER A 59 2.51 5.09 12.90
CA SER A 59 2.35 4.70 14.31
C SER A 59 2.85 3.27 14.57
N ILE A 60 2.65 2.34 13.62
CA ILE A 60 3.16 0.98 13.72
C ILE A 60 4.69 0.98 13.66
N CYS A 61 5.28 1.68 12.68
CA CYS A 61 6.74 1.77 12.55
C CYS A 61 7.42 2.47 13.75
N GLN A 62 6.69 3.25 14.56
CA GLN A 62 7.27 3.86 15.76
C GLN A 62 7.44 2.89 16.93
N VAL A 63 6.62 1.83 17.00
CA VAL A 63 6.59 0.89 18.14
C VAL A 63 7.07 -0.53 17.76
N ALA A 64 6.93 -0.93 16.51
CA ALA A 64 7.27 -2.26 16.03
C ALA A 64 8.78 -2.44 15.83
N GLN A 65 9.26 -3.66 16.07
CA GLN A 65 10.66 -4.02 15.83
C GLN A 65 10.98 -3.99 14.32
N SER A 66 10.10 -4.58 13.50
CA SER A 66 10.22 -4.56 12.05
C SER A 66 8.84 -4.58 11.40
N VAL A 67 8.69 -3.84 10.31
CA VAL A 67 7.44 -3.74 9.55
C VAL A 67 7.69 -4.16 8.10
N TYR A 68 6.99 -5.19 7.65
CA TYR A 68 7.04 -5.70 6.29
C TYR A 68 5.75 -5.34 5.56
N VAL A 69 5.83 -4.46 4.56
CA VAL A 69 4.65 -4.04 3.78
C VAL A 69 4.63 -4.81 2.47
N PHE A 70 3.71 -5.77 2.36
CA PHE A 70 3.49 -6.54 1.14
C PHE A 70 2.49 -5.82 0.24
N GLN A 71 3.02 -5.26 -0.85
CA GLN A 71 2.26 -4.47 -1.81
C GLN A 71 2.60 -4.87 -3.25
N ASN A 72 1.74 -5.69 -3.84
CA ASN A 72 1.90 -6.08 -5.25
C ASN A 72 1.61 -4.92 -6.22
N ALA A 73 0.68 -4.02 -5.86
CA ALA A 73 0.26 -2.92 -6.71
C ALA A 73 0.29 -1.57 -5.96
N PRO A 74 1.14 -0.61 -6.39
CA PRO A 74 1.14 0.74 -5.85
C PRO A 74 -0.19 1.45 -6.05
N GLN A 75 -0.59 2.27 -5.09
CA GLN A 75 -1.82 3.08 -5.12
C GLN A 75 -1.49 4.56 -4.95
N PHE A 76 -2.39 5.43 -5.42
CA PHE A 76 -2.19 6.86 -5.33
C PHE A 76 -2.42 7.34 -3.90
N ILE A 77 -1.46 8.07 -3.35
CA ILE A 77 -1.60 8.73 -2.05
C ILE A 77 -1.60 10.23 -2.26
N LEU A 78 -2.59 10.87 -1.66
CA LEU A 78 -2.77 12.30 -1.64
C LEU A 78 -2.43 12.85 -0.25
N PRO A 79 -1.91 14.09 -0.17
CA PRO A 79 -1.77 14.75 1.10
C PRO A 79 -3.14 14.92 1.75
N LYS A 80 -3.23 14.69 3.06
CA LYS A 80 -4.42 14.95 3.86
C LYS A 80 -4.57 16.45 4.14
N THR A 81 -3.46 17.17 4.24
CA THR A 81 -3.44 18.62 4.49
C THR A 81 -3.74 19.43 3.21
N GLU A 82 -5.04 19.62 2.92
CA GLU A 82 -5.51 20.26 1.68
C GLU A 82 -6.18 21.65 1.89
N ARG A 83 -5.66 22.54 2.76
CA ARG A 83 -6.30 23.87 2.93
C ARG A 83 -6.21 24.76 1.67
N GLY A 84 -5.21 24.56 0.81
CA GLY A 84 -5.00 25.38 -0.40
C GLY A 84 -5.57 24.80 -1.70
N ILE A 85 -5.42 23.49 -1.92
CA ILE A 85 -5.71 22.86 -3.22
C ILE A 85 -7.22 22.61 -3.43
N GLN A 86 -7.99 22.43 -2.35
CA GLN A 86 -9.45 22.26 -2.43
C GLN A 86 -10.15 23.46 -3.09
N ARG A 87 -9.68 24.69 -2.82
CA ARG A 87 -10.23 25.91 -3.43
C ARG A 87 -10.04 25.95 -4.94
N LEU A 88 -8.89 25.47 -5.42
CA LEU A 88 -8.55 25.46 -6.85
C LEU A 88 -9.34 24.39 -7.62
N ILE A 89 -9.58 23.23 -7.00
CA ILE A 89 -10.39 22.14 -7.57
C ILE A 89 -11.90 22.49 -7.58
N GLN A 90 -12.35 23.37 -6.67
CA GLN A 90 -13.75 23.84 -6.60
C GLN A 90 -14.09 24.99 -7.56
N HIS A 91 -13.15 25.48 -8.36
CA HIS A 91 -13.42 26.61 -9.26
C HIS A 91 -14.49 26.26 -10.32
N PRO A 92 -15.48 27.15 -10.56
CA PRO A 92 -16.64 26.87 -11.42
C PRO A 92 -16.29 26.48 -12.87
N LEU A 93 -15.16 26.93 -13.40
CA LEU A 93 -14.70 26.58 -14.76
C LEU A 93 -14.28 25.10 -14.91
N VAL A 94 -13.93 24.42 -13.82
CA VAL A 94 -13.52 23.00 -13.81
C VAL A 94 -14.74 22.06 -13.78
N ILE A 95 -15.93 22.60 -13.49
CA ILE A 95 -17.17 21.83 -13.25
C ILE A 95 -17.75 21.23 -14.54
N LYS A 96 -17.52 21.82 -15.71
CA LYS A 96 -18.16 21.41 -16.97
C LYS A 96 -17.66 20.06 -17.53
N ASN A 97 -16.40 19.69 -17.29
CA ASN A 97 -15.78 18.39 -17.67
C ASN A 97 -15.19 17.64 -16.47
N ARG A 98 -15.91 17.69 -15.33
CA ARG A 98 -15.37 17.40 -13.99
C ARG A 98 -14.78 16.01 -13.79
N ARG A 99 -15.31 14.96 -14.44
CA ARG A 99 -14.92 13.57 -14.13
C ARG A 99 -13.51 13.23 -14.60
N LEU A 100 -13.17 13.50 -15.86
CA LEU A 100 -11.87 13.13 -16.43
C LEU A 100 -10.76 14.10 -15.95
N PHE A 101 -11.07 15.39 -15.88
CA PHE A 101 -10.10 16.40 -15.51
C PHE A 101 -9.67 16.27 -14.04
N ASN A 102 -10.61 15.99 -13.14
CA ASN A 102 -10.32 15.82 -11.72
C ASN A 102 -9.44 14.57 -11.46
N THR A 103 -9.66 13.48 -12.19
CA THR A 103 -8.83 12.27 -12.06
C THR A 103 -7.39 12.51 -12.51
N ARG A 104 -7.17 13.17 -13.67
CA ARG A 104 -5.81 13.47 -14.14
C ARG A 104 -5.08 14.43 -13.21
N ILE A 105 -5.76 15.45 -12.70
CA ILE A 105 -5.18 16.37 -11.70
C ILE A 105 -4.81 15.60 -10.42
N LYS A 106 -5.68 14.72 -9.92
CA LYS A 106 -5.37 13.91 -8.73
C LYS A 106 -4.17 13.00 -8.95
N CYS A 107 -4.07 12.34 -10.10
CA CYS A 107 -2.89 11.54 -10.44
C CYS A 107 -1.62 12.40 -10.44
N LEU A 108 -1.66 13.57 -11.09
CA LEU A 108 -0.52 14.48 -11.13
C LEU A 108 -0.11 14.96 -9.73
N LEU A 109 -1.08 15.34 -8.90
CA LEU A 109 -0.83 15.78 -7.52
C LEU A 109 -0.23 14.66 -6.67
N ALA A 110 -0.76 13.44 -6.77
CA ALA A 110 -0.24 12.28 -6.06
C ALA A 110 1.19 11.91 -6.52
N LEU A 111 1.46 11.96 -7.83
CA LEU A 111 2.81 11.71 -8.37
C LEU A 111 3.80 12.76 -7.90
N ARG A 112 3.41 14.04 -7.93
CA ARG A 112 4.24 15.13 -7.41
C ARG A 112 4.48 14.98 -5.90
N PHE A 113 3.47 14.56 -5.15
CA PHE A 113 3.58 14.31 -3.72
C PHE A 113 4.55 13.16 -3.42
N LEU A 114 4.45 12.05 -4.14
CA LEU A 114 5.41 10.94 -4.10
C LEU A 114 6.84 11.42 -4.39
N GLU A 115 7.02 12.16 -5.50
CA GLU A 115 8.33 12.70 -5.89
C GLU A 115 8.93 13.64 -4.85
N THR A 116 8.08 14.39 -4.14
CA THR A 116 8.51 15.33 -3.12
C THR A 116 8.93 14.64 -1.82
N GLN A 117 8.22 13.56 -1.41
CA GLN A 117 8.50 12.88 -0.14
C GLN A 117 9.53 11.74 -0.24
N VAL A 118 9.61 11.05 -1.38
CA VAL A 118 10.51 9.91 -1.55
C VAL A 118 11.79 10.37 -2.25
N GLN A 119 12.91 10.30 -1.54
CA GLN A 119 14.20 10.75 -2.08
C GLN A 119 14.84 9.71 -3.00
N ASP A 120 14.77 8.42 -2.61
CA ASP A 120 15.36 7.32 -3.38
C ASP A 120 14.63 7.11 -4.73
N PRO A 121 15.34 7.21 -5.88
CA PRO A 121 14.77 6.94 -7.19
C PRO A 121 14.20 5.52 -7.35
N TRP A 122 14.81 4.52 -6.71
CA TRP A 122 14.37 3.13 -6.87
C TRP A 122 13.05 2.88 -6.13
N LEU A 123 12.97 3.28 -4.86
CA LEU A 123 11.73 3.25 -4.09
C LEU A 123 10.61 4.06 -4.78
N ARG A 124 10.94 5.20 -5.38
CA ARG A 124 9.98 6.00 -6.15
C ARG A 124 9.42 5.23 -7.36
N HIS A 125 10.25 4.47 -8.06
CA HIS A 125 9.80 3.66 -9.19
C HIS A 125 8.85 2.56 -8.73
N GLN A 126 9.17 1.87 -7.62
CA GLN A 126 8.32 0.83 -7.05
C GLN A 126 6.97 1.35 -6.58
N LEU A 127 6.95 2.54 -5.99
CA LEU A 127 5.74 3.17 -5.47
C LEU A 127 4.93 3.91 -6.53
N LYS A 128 5.40 3.98 -7.78
CA LYS A 128 4.73 4.71 -8.85
C LYS A 128 3.50 3.93 -9.36
N PRO A 129 2.27 4.40 -9.10
CA PRO A 129 1.07 3.72 -9.55
C PRO A 129 0.86 3.85 -11.07
N ASN A 130 0.25 2.83 -11.67
CA ASN A 130 -0.17 2.89 -13.07
C ASN A 130 -1.36 3.85 -13.23
N SER A 131 -1.14 4.96 -13.94
CA SER A 131 -2.18 5.98 -14.19
C SER A 131 -3.15 5.61 -15.32
N ALA A 132 -2.87 4.55 -16.08
CA ALA A 132 -3.71 4.07 -17.17
C ALA A 132 -4.72 2.99 -16.72
N ALA A 133 -4.72 2.59 -15.44
CA ALA A 133 -5.64 1.58 -14.93
C ALA A 133 -7.09 2.11 -14.89
N ASP A 134 -8.06 1.25 -15.22
CA ASP A 134 -9.49 1.63 -15.28
C ASP A 134 -10.07 2.02 -13.91
N LYS A 135 -9.54 1.45 -12.82
CA LYS A 135 -10.02 1.69 -11.44
C LYS A 135 -8.88 2.24 -10.57
N LEU A 136 -8.71 3.55 -10.62
CA LEU A 136 -7.72 4.26 -9.79
C LEU A 136 -8.24 4.39 -8.35
N LYS A 137 -7.48 3.89 -7.37
CA LYS A 137 -7.76 4.06 -5.93
C LYS A 137 -6.86 5.15 -5.37
N PHE A 138 -7.47 6.08 -4.63
CA PHE A 138 -6.79 7.19 -3.96
C PHE A 138 -6.94 7.07 -2.45
N PHE A 139 -5.83 7.13 -1.74
CA PHE A 139 -5.79 7.21 -0.28
C PHE A 139 -5.19 8.54 0.18
N LYS A 140 -5.40 8.88 1.45
CA LYS A 140 -4.95 10.15 2.03
C LYS A 140 -4.05 9.90 3.22
N SER A 141 -2.80 10.38 3.17
CA SER A 141 -1.89 10.39 4.32
C SER A 141 -0.73 11.34 4.07
N ASP A 142 -0.31 12.04 5.12
CA ASP A 142 0.83 12.96 5.06
C ASP A 142 2.16 12.26 5.41
N HIS A 143 2.12 11.11 6.10
CA HIS A 143 3.31 10.47 6.68
C HIS A 143 3.63 9.09 6.10
N TYR A 144 2.81 8.58 5.17
CA TYR A 144 2.99 7.23 4.63
C TYR A 144 4.36 7.01 3.96
N TYR A 145 4.77 7.91 3.06
CA TYR A 145 6.05 7.76 2.35
C TYR A 145 7.25 7.96 3.27
N HIS A 146 7.10 8.78 4.32
CA HIS A 146 8.11 8.89 5.37
C HIS A 146 8.22 7.60 6.18
N ALA A 147 7.09 6.96 6.50
CA ALA A 147 7.07 5.71 7.25
C ALA A 147 7.69 4.53 6.46
N LEU A 148 7.55 4.51 5.14
CA LEU A 148 8.20 3.52 4.27
C LEU A 148 9.72 3.67 4.15
N GLN A 149 10.25 4.86 4.43
CA GLN A 149 11.69 5.15 4.35
C GLN A 149 12.42 4.93 5.69
N ARG A 150 11.72 4.48 6.74
CA ARG A 150 12.35 4.18 8.04
C ARG A 150 13.15 2.88 7.95
N ASP A 151 14.23 2.79 8.72
CA ASP A 151 15.15 1.64 8.72
C ASP A 151 14.49 0.32 9.13
N ASN A 152 13.44 0.39 9.97
CA ASN A 152 12.68 -0.77 10.41
C ASN A 152 11.51 -1.13 9.49
N CYS A 153 11.31 -0.43 8.37
CA CYS A 153 10.23 -0.66 7.43
C CYS A 153 10.78 -1.14 6.08
N LYS A 154 10.27 -2.26 5.59
CA LYS A 154 10.65 -2.82 4.29
C LYS A 154 9.42 -2.98 3.40
N LEU A 155 9.47 -2.40 2.21
CA LEU A 155 8.48 -2.60 1.16
C LEU A 155 8.83 -3.87 0.37
N ILE A 156 7.89 -4.81 0.29
CA ILE A 156 7.99 -6.03 -0.53
C ILE A 156 6.97 -5.93 -1.65
N THR A 157 7.46 -5.89 -2.88
CA THR A 157 6.64 -5.84 -4.10
C THR A 157 6.36 -7.22 -4.68
N TRP A 158 7.09 -8.23 -4.22
CA TRP A 158 6.93 -9.62 -4.63
C TRP A 158 5.71 -10.26 -3.99
N PRO A 159 4.92 -11.04 -4.74
CA PRO A 159 3.76 -11.71 -4.20
C PRO A 159 4.14 -12.76 -3.15
N ILE A 160 3.20 -13.01 -2.24
CA ILE A 160 3.33 -14.02 -1.19
C ILE A 160 3.05 -15.39 -1.81
N VAL A 161 3.95 -16.35 -1.57
CA VAL A 161 3.82 -17.74 -2.04
C VAL A 161 3.18 -18.61 -0.97
N LYS A 162 3.65 -18.48 0.27
CA LYS A 162 3.19 -19.31 1.38
C LYS A 162 3.34 -18.56 2.71
N ILE A 163 2.38 -18.77 3.60
CA ILE A 163 2.46 -18.34 5.00
C ILE A 163 2.69 -19.61 5.83
N ARG A 164 3.78 -19.65 6.59
CA ARG A 164 4.05 -20.74 7.54
C ARG A 164 3.65 -20.30 8.95
N GLU A 165 4.05 -21.06 9.96
CA GLU A 165 3.61 -20.81 11.34
C GLU A 165 4.05 -19.45 11.89
N HIS A 166 5.28 -19.01 11.54
CA HIS A 166 5.91 -17.78 12.05
C HIS A 166 6.66 -17.00 10.95
N ASP A 167 6.45 -17.34 9.68
CA ASP A 167 7.11 -16.70 8.55
C ASP A 167 6.17 -16.49 7.36
N ILE A 168 6.50 -15.50 6.54
CA ILE A 168 5.90 -15.27 5.23
C ILE A 168 7.00 -15.49 4.18
N GLN A 169 6.74 -16.39 3.26
CA GLN A 169 7.60 -16.66 2.12
C GLN A 169 7.12 -15.88 0.89
N SER A 170 8.01 -15.07 0.34
CA SER A 170 7.75 -14.33 -0.89
C SER A 170 8.36 -15.05 -2.11
N LEU A 171 7.93 -14.64 -3.31
CA LEU A 171 8.34 -15.27 -4.57
C LEU A 171 9.83 -15.08 -4.89
N ASP A 172 10.46 -14.05 -4.32
CA ASP A 172 11.92 -13.85 -4.39
C ASP A 172 12.71 -14.92 -3.61
N GLY A 173 12.03 -15.82 -2.89
CA GLY A 173 12.64 -16.84 -2.06
C GLY A 173 13.02 -16.33 -0.66
N ALA A 174 12.77 -15.07 -0.35
CA ALA A 174 13.03 -14.52 0.97
C ALA A 174 11.94 -14.95 1.97
N GLU A 175 12.39 -15.22 3.20
CA GLU A 175 11.53 -15.55 4.33
C GLU A 175 11.54 -14.37 5.30
N TYR A 176 10.33 -13.92 5.64
CA TYR A 176 10.13 -12.77 6.52
C TYR A 176 9.49 -13.28 7.81
N PRO A 177 10.22 -13.33 8.92
CA PRO A 177 9.68 -13.85 10.15
C PRO A 177 8.78 -12.80 10.81
N VAL A 178 7.56 -13.20 11.16
CA VAL A 178 6.47 -12.29 11.55
C VAL A 178 5.67 -12.86 12.71
N ASP A 179 5.28 -11.99 13.64
CA ASP A 179 4.48 -12.33 14.81
C ASP A 179 3.03 -11.89 14.64
N VAL A 180 2.83 -10.82 13.88
CA VAL A 180 1.51 -10.22 13.64
C VAL A 180 1.31 -9.99 12.14
N ILE A 181 0.16 -10.39 11.63
CA ILE A 181 -0.26 -10.13 10.26
C ILE A 181 -1.50 -9.25 10.28
N ILE A 182 -1.39 -8.11 9.61
CA ILE A 182 -2.50 -7.19 9.37
C ILE A 182 -3.07 -7.49 7.99
N THR A 183 -4.34 -7.89 7.94
CA THR A 183 -5.05 -8.22 6.70
C THR A 183 -6.03 -7.11 6.32
N THR A 184 -6.17 -6.83 5.02
CA THR A 184 -7.13 -5.85 4.48
C THR A 184 -8.36 -6.48 3.85
N LEU A 185 -8.70 -7.72 4.24
CA LEU A 185 -9.85 -8.48 3.72
C LEU A 185 -11.18 -7.77 4.01
#